data_AF-A0A9C8KAU3-F1
#
_entry.id   AF-A0A9C8KAU3-F1
#
_cell.length_a   1.000
_cell.length_b   1.000
_cell.length_c   1.000
_cell.angle_alpha   90.00
_cell.angle_beta   90.00
_cell.angle_gamma   90.00
#
_symmetry.space_group_name_H-M   'P 1'
#
loop_
_entity.id
_entity.type
_entity.pdbx_description
1 polymer ?
#
loop_
_entity_poly.entity_id
_entity_poly.type
_entity_poly.pdbx_seq_one_letter_code
_entity_poly.pdbx_strand_id
1 'polypeptide(L)'
;MKPLYRKIHSRFKLNGNSFSRDELKEVAYSLIKEADSFEKEIGDFLLDWLDESPTLQVHTSGSTGKPKTITLQKSHMVNSALATGKFLELEPGDSALLCLPVVYIAGKMMLVRAIVLGLELD
;
A
#
# COMPACT_ATOMS: atom_id res chain seq x y z
N MET A 1 3.95 -10.99 19.78
CA MET A 1 4.62 -10.63 18.50
C MET A 1 3.79 -9.54 17.83
N LYS A 2 4.36 -8.39 17.42
CA LYS A 2 3.59 -7.35 16.72
C LYS A 2 3.24 -7.82 15.29
N PRO A 3 2.02 -7.58 14.77
CA PRO A 3 1.64 -7.98 13.42
C PRO A 3 2.55 -7.36 12.35
N LEU A 4 2.86 -8.10 11.27
CA LEU A 4 3.78 -7.64 10.22
C LEU A 4 3.29 -6.36 9.51
N TYR A 5 1.97 -6.22 9.32
CA TYR A 5 1.38 -5.03 8.69
C TYR A 5 1.58 -3.73 9.50
N ARG A 6 2.06 -3.83 10.75
CA ARG A 6 2.45 -2.66 11.55
C ARG A 6 3.87 -2.19 11.30
N LYS A 7 4.65 -2.93 10.51
CA LYS A 7 6.02 -2.59 10.16
C LYS A 7 6.10 -2.06 8.73
N ILE A 8 7.03 -1.15 8.51
CA ILE A 8 7.47 -0.71 7.18
C ILE A 8 8.85 -1.31 6.99
N HIS A 9 9.11 -1.88 5.82
CA HIS A 9 10.43 -2.42 5.52
C HIS A 9 11.47 -1.30 5.49
N SER A 10 12.66 -1.50 6.06
CA SER A 10 13.69 -0.45 6.21
C SER A 10 14.36 -0.01 4.89
N ARG A 11 14.04 -0.68 3.79
CA ARG A 11 14.47 -0.35 2.42
C ARG A 11 13.35 0.25 1.57
N PHE A 12 12.11 0.27 2.07
CA PHE A 12 11.00 0.87 1.34
C PHE A 12 11.30 2.33 1.03
N LYS A 13 11.01 2.72 -0.21
CA LYS A 13 11.01 4.12 -0.63
C LYS A 13 9.74 4.44 -1.39
N LEU A 14 9.30 5.69 -1.26
CA LEU A 14 8.25 6.29 -2.09
C LEU A 14 8.85 7.54 -2.74
N ASN A 15 8.82 7.60 -4.08
CA ASN A 15 9.41 8.69 -4.88
C ASN A 15 10.86 8.98 -4.46
N GLY A 16 11.67 7.92 -4.34
CA GLY A 16 13.08 7.98 -3.93
C GLY A 16 13.37 8.29 -2.46
N ASN A 17 12.36 8.51 -1.62
CA ASN A 17 12.53 8.90 -0.21
C ASN A 17 12.20 7.75 0.76
N SER A 18 12.97 7.62 1.84
CA SER A 18 12.70 6.66 2.93
C SER A 18 11.92 7.32 4.07
N PHE A 19 11.06 6.54 4.72
CA PHE A 19 10.18 7.05 5.77
C PHE A 19 10.10 6.10 6.96
N SER A 20 10.15 6.66 8.16
CA SER A 20 9.60 6.01 9.35
C SER A 20 8.06 5.94 9.26
N ARG A 21 7.45 5.21 10.19
CA ARG A 21 5.98 5.09 10.25
C ARG A 21 5.29 6.44 10.44
N ASP A 22 5.87 7.30 11.28
CA ASP A 22 5.26 8.59 11.60
C ASP A 22 5.50 9.59 10.46
N GLU A 23 6.70 9.61 9.86
CA GLU A 23 6.95 10.41 8.65
C GLU A 23 6.04 10.00 7.48
N LEU A 24 5.79 8.71 7.28
CA LEU A 24 4.88 8.25 6.22
C LEU A 24 3.43 8.68 6.47
N LYS A 25 3.00 8.83 7.72
CA LYS A 25 1.70 9.42 8.05
C LYS A 25 1.64 10.91 7.71
N GLU A 26 2.70 11.66 8.00
CA GLU A 26 2.79 13.08 7.63
C GLU A 26 2.74 13.25 6.11
N VAL A 27 3.48 12.43 5.37
CA VAL A 27 3.39 12.38 3.89
C VAL A 27 1.97 12.09 3.44
N ALA A 28 1.30 11.10 4.04
CA ALA A 28 -0.08 10.79 3.71
C ALA A 28 -1.03 11.98 3.94
N TYR A 29 -0.85 12.74 5.02
CA TYR A 29 -1.62 13.97 5.25
C TYR A 29 -1.34 15.06 4.22
N SER A 30 -0.08 15.25 3.82
CA SER A 30 0.29 16.20 2.75
C SER A 30 -0.32 15.82 1.41
N LEU A 31 -0.26 14.53 1.03
CA LEU A 31 -0.87 14.00 -0.19
C LEU A 31 -2.39 14.21 -0.22
N ILE A 32 -3.07 14.23 0.92
CA ILE A 32 -4.51 14.49 0.95
C ILE A 32 -4.84 15.98 0.77
N LYS A 33 -3.97 16.88 1.27
CA LYS A 33 -4.24 18.33 1.32
C LYS A 33 -3.87 19.07 0.05
N GLU A 34 -2.76 18.71 -0.59
CA GLU A 34 -2.09 19.58 -1.58
C GLU A 34 -2.12 19.02 -3.00
N ALA A 35 -2.73 17.85 -3.18
CA ALA A 35 -2.46 16.99 -4.32
C ALA A 35 -3.66 16.80 -5.26
N ASP A 36 -3.40 16.29 -6.46
CA ASP A 36 -4.45 15.92 -7.40
C ASP A 36 -5.21 14.65 -6.95
N SER A 37 -6.26 14.25 -7.70
CA SER A 37 -7.14 13.16 -7.26
C SER A 37 -6.41 11.83 -7.07
N PHE A 38 -5.30 11.61 -7.77
CA PHE A 38 -4.54 10.36 -7.69
C PHE A 38 -3.69 10.30 -6.41
N GLU A 39 -2.95 11.35 -6.13
CA GLU A 39 -2.13 11.45 -4.92
C GLU A 39 -2.98 11.43 -3.64
N LYS A 40 -4.17 12.06 -3.68
CA LYS A 40 -5.12 11.99 -2.57
C LYS A 40 -5.52 10.55 -2.24
N GLU A 41 -5.80 9.72 -3.25
CA GLU A 41 -6.15 8.31 -3.05
C GLU A 41 -5.00 7.50 -2.42
N ILE A 42 -3.75 7.83 -2.76
CA ILE A 42 -2.56 7.25 -2.12
C ILE A 42 -2.55 7.65 -0.63
N GLY A 43 -2.70 8.93 -0.33
CA GLY A 43 -2.72 9.44 1.04
C GLY A 43 -3.82 8.81 1.89
N ASP A 44 -5.05 8.77 1.38
CA ASP A 44 -6.18 8.13 2.06
C ASP A 44 -5.87 6.65 2.37
N PHE A 45 -5.35 5.90 1.39
CA PHE A 45 -4.97 4.51 1.60
C PHE A 45 -3.82 4.34 2.61
N LEU A 46 -2.80 5.20 2.58
CA LEU A 46 -1.68 5.14 3.51
C LEU A 46 -2.15 5.38 4.95
N LEU A 47 -3.06 6.33 5.19
CA LEU A 47 -3.64 6.54 6.52
C LEU A 47 -4.39 5.29 6.99
N ASP A 48 -5.25 4.72 6.14
CA ASP A 48 -5.97 3.50 6.42
C ASP A 48 -5.01 2.32 6.70
N TRP A 49 -3.93 2.18 5.91
CA TRP A 49 -2.93 1.12 6.10
C TRP A 49 -2.16 1.29 7.42
N LEU A 50 -1.84 2.53 7.79
CA LEU A 50 -1.04 2.89 8.96
C LEU A 50 -1.87 3.05 10.25
N ASP A 51 -3.19 2.90 10.19
CA ASP A 51 -4.05 2.88 11.35
C ASP A 51 -3.84 1.60 12.21
N GLU A 52 -4.56 1.54 13.33
CA GLU A 52 -4.53 0.38 14.24
C GLU A 52 -5.46 -0.76 13.85
N SER A 53 -6.41 -0.51 12.94
CA SER A 53 -7.40 -1.48 12.49
C SER A 53 -6.70 -2.68 11.82
N PRO A 54 -7.10 -3.92 12.16
CA PRO A 54 -6.60 -5.11 11.47
C PRO A 54 -7.19 -5.26 10.06
N THR A 55 -8.20 -4.46 9.71
CA THR A 55 -8.95 -4.58 8.45
C THR A 55 -8.98 -3.29 7.65
N LEU A 56 -9.26 -3.43 6.36
CA LEU A 56 -9.44 -2.35 5.40
C LEU A 56 -10.70 -2.59 4.58
N GLN A 57 -11.42 -1.52 4.27
CA GLN A 57 -12.48 -1.58 3.26
C GLN A 57 -11.86 -1.30 1.90
N VAL A 58 -12.12 -2.17 0.92
CA VAL A 58 -11.62 -1.99 -0.43
C VAL A 58 -12.77 -2.09 -1.43
N HIS A 59 -12.73 -1.20 -2.43
CA HIS A 59 -13.64 -1.27 -3.57
C HIS A 59 -13.03 -2.16 -4.65
N THR A 60 -13.83 -3.12 -5.10
CA THR A 60 -13.51 -3.95 -6.25
C THR A 60 -14.24 -3.39 -7.47
N SER A 61 -13.58 -3.37 -8.63
CA SER A 61 -14.17 -2.91 -9.89
C SER A 61 -15.38 -3.75 -10.32
N GLY A 62 -15.47 -4.99 -9.81
CA GLY A 62 -16.55 -5.92 -10.11
C GLY A 62 -16.52 -6.32 -11.59
N SER A 63 -15.97 -7.49 -11.91
CA SER A 63 -15.96 -8.00 -13.30
C SER A 63 -17.35 -8.12 -13.93
N THR A 64 -18.41 -8.15 -13.12
CA THR A 64 -19.82 -8.19 -13.54
C THR A 64 -20.59 -6.87 -13.36
N GLY A 65 -19.90 -5.75 -13.16
CA GLY A 65 -20.43 -4.40 -13.42
C GLY A 65 -20.93 -3.59 -12.21
N LYS A 66 -21.12 -4.18 -11.03
CA LYS A 66 -21.42 -3.41 -9.80
C LYS A 66 -20.22 -3.45 -8.85
N PRO A 67 -19.58 -2.31 -8.56
CA PRO A 67 -18.55 -2.21 -7.54
C PRO A 67 -19.06 -2.78 -6.21
N LYS A 68 -18.23 -3.61 -5.57
CA LYS A 68 -18.53 -4.16 -4.24
C LYS A 68 -17.47 -3.71 -3.26
N THR A 69 -17.91 -3.22 -2.11
CA THR A 69 -17.05 -3.00 -0.95
C THR A 69 -16.87 -4.33 -0.24
N ILE A 70 -15.62 -4.72 -0.03
CA ILE A 70 -15.27 -5.91 0.76
C ILE A 70 -14.33 -5.50 1.90
N THR A 71 -14.42 -6.20 3.02
CA THR A 71 -13.51 -6.04 4.14
C THR A 71 -12.37 -7.05 4.03
N LEU A 72 -11.13 -6.57 3.98
CA LEU A 72 -9.93 -7.42 3.93
C LEU A 72 -9.15 -7.32 5.23
N GLN A 73 -8.55 -8.43 5.64
CA GLN A 73 -7.57 -8.46 6.73
C GLN A 73 -6.22 -7.97 6.20
N LYS A 74 -5.56 -7.02 6.88
CA LYS A 74 -4.22 -6.54 6.51
C LYS A 74 -3.20 -7.68 6.50
N SER A 75 -3.36 -8.67 7.39
CA SER A 75 -2.53 -9.89 7.40
C SER A 75 -2.63 -10.69 6.10
N HIS A 76 -3.81 -10.77 5.48
CA HIS A 76 -3.97 -11.46 4.19
C HIS A 76 -3.26 -10.69 3.07
N MET A 77 -3.31 -9.36 3.09
CA MET A 77 -2.59 -8.53 2.12
C MET A 77 -1.07 -8.67 2.27
N VAL A 78 -0.55 -8.74 3.50
CA VAL A 78 0.87 -9.05 3.75
C VAL A 78 1.23 -10.42 3.19
N ASN A 79 0.43 -11.46 3.47
CA ASN A 79 0.71 -12.81 2.94
C ASN A 79 0.70 -12.83 1.40
N SER A 80 -0.20 -12.08 0.78
CA SER A 80 -0.24 -11.93 -0.68
C SER A 80 0.99 -11.21 -1.23
N ALA A 81 1.47 -10.17 -0.54
CA ALA A 81 2.71 -9.49 -0.90
C ALA A 81 3.92 -10.43 -0.80
N LEU A 82 4.06 -11.17 0.30
CA LEU A 82 5.15 -12.15 0.48
C LEU A 82 5.11 -13.26 -0.57
N ALA A 83 3.92 -13.79 -0.88
CA ALA A 83 3.76 -14.78 -1.94
C ALA A 83 4.15 -14.24 -3.31
N THR A 84 3.78 -12.98 -3.61
CA THR A 84 4.16 -12.32 -4.86
C THR A 84 5.68 -12.15 -4.93
N GLY A 85 6.31 -11.63 -3.87
CA GLY A 85 7.76 -11.44 -3.81
C GLY A 85 8.53 -12.74 -3.98
N LYS A 86 8.08 -13.83 -3.35
CA LYS A 86 8.67 -15.16 -3.55
C LYS A 86 8.52 -15.67 -4.99
N PHE A 87 7.36 -15.50 -5.60
CA PHE A 87 7.07 -16.02 -6.94
C PHE A 87 7.84 -15.27 -8.04
N LEU A 88 7.98 -13.95 -7.88
CA LEU A 88 8.68 -13.09 -8.83
C LEU A 88 10.15 -12.88 -8.47
N GLU A 89 10.64 -13.50 -7.39
CA GLU A 89 12.00 -13.37 -6.87
C GLU A 89 12.40 -11.89 -6.62
N LEU A 90 11.47 -11.10 -6.10
CA LEU A 90 11.70 -9.68 -5.80
C LEU A 90 12.58 -9.53 -4.56
N GLU A 91 13.54 -8.62 -4.64
CA GLU A 91 14.47 -8.28 -3.57
C GLU A 91 14.22 -6.86 -3.04
N PRO A 92 14.51 -6.58 -1.75
CA PRO A 92 14.45 -5.22 -1.23
C PRO A 92 15.39 -4.29 -2.02
N GLY A 93 14.86 -3.15 -2.48
CA GLY A 93 15.56 -2.21 -3.34
C GLY A 93 15.16 -2.31 -4.82
N ASP A 94 14.43 -3.34 -5.24
CA ASP A 94 13.87 -3.39 -6.59
C ASP A 94 12.89 -2.24 -6.83
N SER A 95 12.95 -1.66 -8.04
CA SER A 95 12.05 -0.58 -8.44
C SER A 95 10.70 -1.10 -8.90
N ALA A 96 9.63 -0.39 -8.55
CA ALA A 96 8.28 -0.65 -9.00
C ALA A 96 7.58 0.67 -9.36
N LEU A 97 6.67 0.61 -10.33
CA LEU A 97 5.87 1.77 -10.74
C LEU A 97 4.42 1.59 -10.29
N LEU A 98 3.88 2.59 -9.59
CA LEU A 98 2.45 2.69 -9.27
C LEU A 98 1.69 3.29 -10.46
N CYS A 99 1.50 2.49 -11.51
CA CYS A 99 0.77 2.89 -12.71
C CYS A 99 -0.74 2.58 -12.66
N LEU A 100 -1.25 2.09 -11.52
CA LEU A 100 -2.64 1.68 -11.35
C LEU A 100 -3.35 2.57 -10.33
N PRO A 101 -4.62 2.98 -10.57
CA PRO A 101 -5.40 3.76 -9.61
C PRO A 101 -5.54 3.05 -8.25
N VAL A 102 -5.27 3.79 -7.17
CA VAL A 102 -5.30 3.26 -5.79
C VAL A 102 -6.72 3.12 -5.26
N VAL A 103 -7.72 3.72 -5.91
CA VAL A 103 -9.14 3.40 -5.65
C VAL A 103 -9.45 1.89 -5.76
N TYR A 104 -8.74 1.14 -6.61
CA TYR A 104 -8.93 -0.30 -6.79
C TYR A 104 -7.91 -1.16 -6.04
N ILE A 105 -8.29 -2.40 -5.75
CA ILE A 105 -7.42 -3.36 -5.02
C ILE A 105 -6.06 -3.60 -5.70
N ALA A 106 -5.98 -3.49 -7.03
CA ALA A 106 -4.73 -3.70 -7.76
C ALA A 106 -3.69 -2.62 -7.42
N GLY A 107 -4.09 -1.34 -7.42
CA GLY A 107 -3.22 -0.23 -6.99
C GLY A 107 -2.87 -0.30 -5.51
N LYS A 108 -3.86 -0.56 -4.64
CA LYS A 108 -3.62 -0.76 -3.19
C LYS A 108 -2.58 -1.85 -2.92
N MET A 109 -2.65 -2.97 -3.63
CA MET A 109 -1.70 -4.07 -3.46
C MET A 109 -0.28 -3.71 -3.91
N MET A 110 -0.10 -2.81 -4.88
CA MET A 110 1.23 -2.32 -5.25
C MET A 110 1.88 -1.56 -4.10
N LEU A 111 1.13 -0.67 -3.42
CA LEU A 111 1.61 0.01 -2.21
C LEU A 111 1.95 -0.99 -1.09
N VAL A 112 1.07 -1.97 -0.82
CA VAL A 112 1.35 -2.99 0.21
C VAL A 112 2.60 -3.80 -0.12
N ARG A 113 2.76 -4.23 -1.38
CA ARG A 113 3.94 -4.97 -1.82
C ARG A 113 5.20 -4.15 -1.61
N ALA A 114 5.22 -2.89 -2.01
CA ALA A 114 6.37 -2.02 -1.82
C ALA A 114 6.73 -1.86 -0.33
N ILE A 115 5.74 -1.58 0.51
CA ILE A 115 5.94 -1.39 1.97
C ILE A 115 6.43 -2.67 2.65
N VAL A 116 5.89 -3.83 2.27
CA VAL A 116 6.19 -5.13 2.92
C VAL A 116 7.52 -5.71 2.44
N LEU A 117 7.79 -5.64 1.14
CA LEU A 117 8.98 -6.22 0.51
C LEU A 117 10.17 -5.26 0.49
N GLY A 118 9.96 -3.96 0.75
CA GLY A 118 11.01 -2.96 0.73
C GLY A 118 11.42 -2.54 -0.68
N LEU A 119 10.44 -2.38 -1.56
CA LEU A 119 10.65 -1.90 -2.93
C LEU A 119 10.80 -0.38 -2.95
N GLU A 120 11.40 0.13 -4.03
CA GLU A 120 11.42 1.56 -4.35
C GLU A 120 10.25 1.85 -5.29
N LEU A 121 9.19 2.45 -4.75
CA LEU A 121 7.97 2.74 -5.49
C LEU A 121 7.97 4.17 -6.01
N ASP A 122 7.75 4.34 -7.31
CA ASP A 122 7.52 5.62 -7.98
C ASP A 122 6.09 5.74 -8.52
#